data_AF-A0A412M987-F1
#
_entry.id   AF-A0A412M987-F1
#
_cell.length_a   1.000
_cell.length_b   1.000
_cell.length_c   1.000
_cell.angle_alpha   90.00
_cell.angle_beta   90.00
_cell.angle_gamma   90.00
#
_symmetry.space_group_name_H-M   'P 1'
#
loop_
_entity.id
_entity.type
_entity.pdbx_description
1 polymer ?
#
loop_
_entity_poly.entity_id
_entity_poly.type
_entity_poly.pdbx_seq_one_letter_code
_entity_poly.pdbx_strand_id
1 'polypeptide(L)'
;MKERIKGAFTKRKILHFLKMALFVVALSLILLSLLGTVAHATGLVDDTINAENLYSKYPLSNYQLDFYVDNSWSWLPWNWLDGIGKSVQYGLYCITNFIWTISLYLSNATGYVVQEAYKLDFINDMADSIGKSIQTLAGVTQNGFSSTGFYVGFLLLIILVVGLYVAYTG
;
A
#
# COMPACT_ATOMS: atom_id res chain seq x y z
N MET A 1 16.32 -56.52 16.20
CA MET A 1 16.46 -55.08 16.54
C MET A 1 15.55 -54.18 15.67
N LYS A 2 14.33 -54.62 15.32
CA LYS A 2 13.43 -53.94 14.35
C LYS A 2 12.01 -53.62 14.89
N GLU A 3 11.73 -53.97 16.14
CA GLU A 3 10.38 -53.93 16.72
C GLU A 3 10.08 -52.64 17.51
N ARG A 4 11.08 -51.82 17.84
CA ARG A 4 10.92 -50.69 18.77
C ARG A 4 10.52 -49.34 18.18
N ILE A 5 10.44 -49.20 16.85
CA ILE A 5 10.19 -47.89 16.20
C ILE A 5 8.72 -47.69 15.78
N LYS A 6 7.89 -48.75 15.78
CA LYS A 6 6.47 -48.66 15.34
C LYS A 6 5.50 -48.02 16.34
N GLY A 7 5.93 -47.71 17.57
CA GLY A 7 5.05 -47.20 18.64
C GLY A 7 5.01 -45.67 18.83
N ALA A 8 5.87 -44.90 18.15
CA ALA A 8 6.11 -43.50 18.54
C ALA A 8 5.08 -42.47 18.00
N PHE A 9 4.26 -42.85 17.01
CA PHE A 9 3.25 -41.97 16.40
C PHE A 9 1.83 -42.44 16.75
N THR A 10 1.51 -42.44 18.04
CA THR A 10 0.12 -42.53 18.49
C THR A 10 -0.64 -41.36 17.87
N LYS A 11 -1.75 -41.59 17.15
CA LYS A 11 -2.56 -40.54 16.47
C LYS A 11 -2.80 -39.30 17.35
N ARG A 12 -2.90 -39.49 18.68
CA ARG A 12 -2.95 -38.42 19.69
C ARG A 12 -1.79 -37.42 19.66
N LYS A 13 -0.53 -37.86 19.49
CA LYS A 13 0.65 -36.97 19.46
C LYS A 13 0.68 -36.11 18.20
N ILE A 14 0.30 -36.65 17.04
CA ILE A 14 0.17 -35.90 15.78
C ILE A 14 -0.91 -34.82 15.91
N LEU A 15 -2.07 -35.20 16.45
CA LEU A 15 -3.19 -34.28 16.65
C LEU A 15 -2.85 -33.17 17.65
N HIS A 16 -2.04 -33.47 18.67
CA HIS A 16 -1.53 -32.48 19.62
C HIS A 16 -0.54 -31.52 18.97
N PHE A 17 0.39 -32.02 18.16
CA PHE A 17 1.32 -31.20 17.39
C PHE A 17 0.61 -30.28 16.40
N LEU A 18 -0.42 -30.78 15.71
CA LEU A 18 -1.21 -30.00 14.75
C LEU A 18 -2.01 -28.91 15.44
N LYS A 19 -2.63 -29.20 16.60
CA LYS A 19 -3.30 -28.18 17.43
C LYS A 19 -2.32 -27.13 17.94
N MET A 20 -1.13 -27.53 18.37
CA MET A 20 -0.11 -26.62 18.88
C MET A 20 0.43 -25.71 17.76
N ALA A 21 0.67 -26.25 16.57
CA ALA A 21 1.07 -25.47 15.40
C ALA A 21 0.00 -24.44 15.00
N LEU A 22 -1.27 -24.86 14.97
CA LEU A 22 -2.39 -23.98 14.64
C LEU A 22 -2.57 -22.87 15.69
N PHE A 23 -2.34 -23.18 16.96
CA PHE A 23 -2.33 -22.19 18.04
C PHE A 23 -1.20 -21.18 17.89
N VAL A 24 0.01 -21.64 17.56
CA VAL A 24 1.17 -20.75 17.34
C VAL A 24 0.93 -19.82 16.15
N VAL A 25 0.36 -20.34 15.06
CA VAL A 25 0.00 -19.52 13.88
C VAL A 25 -1.10 -18.51 14.21
N ALA A 26 -2.14 -18.91 14.93
CA ALA A 26 -3.19 -18.00 15.34
C ALA A 26 -2.65 -16.90 16.28
N LEU A 27 -1.78 -17.27 17.22
CA LEU A 27 -1.17 -16.34 18.16
C LEU A 27 -0.24 -15.35 17.45
N SER A 28 0.57 -15.82 16.49
CA SER A 28 1.43 -14.93 15.72
C SER A 28 0.62 -13.97 14.85
N LEU A 29 -0.47 -14.43 14.22
CA LEU A 29 -1.40 -13.55 13.49
C LEU A 29 -2.03 -12.49 14.39
N ILE A 30 -2.44 -12.86 15.61
CA ILE A 30 -3.01 -11.93 16.59
C ILE A 30 -1.94 -10.91 17.04
N LEU A 31 -0.73 -11.35 17.36
CA LEU A 31 0.38 -10.44 17.68
C LEU A 31 0.68 -9.49 16.51
N LEU A 32 0.73 -10.00 15.28
CA LEU A 32 0.90 -9.19 14.07
C LEU A 32 -0.25 -8.21 13.86
N SER A 33 -1.49 -8.54 14.23
CA SER A 33 -2.61 -7.59 14.15
C SER A 33 -2.57 -6.51 15.23
N LEU A 34 -1.97 -6.80 16.39
CA LEU A 34 -1.89 -5.87 17.52
C LEU A 34 -0.65 -4.96 17.43
N LEU A 35 0.45 -5.48 16.88
CA LEU A 35 1.74 -4.78 16.73
C LEU A 35 1.99 -4.27 15.31
N GLY A 36 1.26 -4.80 14.32
CA GLY A 36 1.28 -4.30 12.96
C GLY A 36 0.63 -2.94 12.93
N THR A 37 1.42 -1.90 13.09
CA THR A 37 1.11 -0.58 12.54
C THR A 37 0.75 -0.84 11.08
N VAL A 38 -0.54 -0.68 10.75
CA VAL A 38 -0.99 -0.66 9.37
C VAL A 38 -0.17 0.46 8.74
N ALA A 39 0.87 0.08 7.99
CA ALA A 39 1.61 1.02 7.18
C ALA A 39 0.64 1.39 6.06
N HIS A 40 -0.24 2.33 6.36
CA HIS A 40 -1.00 3.03 5.34
C HIS A 40 0.07 3.57 4.39
N ALA A 41 0.02 3.15 3.13
CA ALA A 41 0.76 3.80 2.08
C ALA A 41 0.24 5.24 2.04
N THR A 42 0.83 6.10 2.85
CA THR A 42 0.48 7.51 2.89
C THR A 42 0.85 8.03 1.53
N GLY A 43 -0.16 8.54 0.85
CA GLY A 43 0.02 9.16 -0.42
C GLY A 43 1.06 10.27 -0.33
N LEU A 44 1.87 10.45 -1.37
CA LEU A 44 2.70 11.66 -1.49
C LEU A 44 1.83 12.93 -1.45
N VAL A 45 0.55 12.81 -1.84
CA VAL A 45 -0.48 13.83 -1.74
C VAL A 45 -1.67 13.20 -1.00
N ASP A 46 -1.53 13.03 0.31
CA ASP A 46 -2.65 12.74 1.18
C ASP A 46 -3.27 14.08 1.61
N ASP A 47 -4.55 14.29 1.30
CA ASP A 47 -5.32 15.50 1.69
C ASP A 47 -5.50 15.62 3.21
N THR A 48 -5.12 14.57 3.94
CA THR A 48 -5.14 14.56 5.39
C THR A 48 -3.93 15.33 5.92
N ILE A 49 -4.18 16.48 6.57
CA ILE A 49 -3.14 17.25 7.27
C ILE A 49 -2.51 16.33 8.32
N ASN A 50 -1.32 15.81 8.02
CA ASN A 50 -0.60 14.87 8.86
C ASN A 50 0.69 15.53 9.34
N ALA A 51 0.81 15.73 10.65
CA ALA A 51 1.98 16.35 11.27
C ALA A 51 3.27 15.52 11.10
N GLU A 52 3.14 14.24 10.73
CA GLU A 52 4.26 13.35 10.43
C GLU A 52 4.78 13.50 8.98
N ASN A 53 4.01 14.11 8.08
CA ASN A 53 4.38 14.31 6.68
C ASN A 53 4.76 15.78 6.42
N LEU A 54 6.04 16.03 6.15
CA LEU A 54 6.59 17.38 5.91
C LEU A 54 5.86 18.14 4.79
N TYR A 55 5.34 17.41 3.79
CA TYR A 55 4.65 18.00 2.62
C TYR A 55 3.17 18.36 2.88
N SER A 56 2.54 17.81 3.93
CA SER A 56 1.14 18.05 4.30
C SER A 56 0.98 18.77 5.65
N LYS A 57 2.06 19.41 6.13
CA LYS A 57 2.07 20.08 7.45
C LYS A 57 1.15 21.30 7.52
N TYR A 58 0.93 21.97 6.39
CA TYR A 58 0.12 23.18 6.31
C TYR A 58 -0.81 23.16 5.09
N PRO A 59 -2.00 23.76 5.19
CA PRO A 59 -2.91 23.88 4.06
C PRO A 59 -2.27 24.69 2.92
N LEU A 60 -2.73 24.44 1.70
CA LEU A 60 -2.21 25.07 0.48
C LEU A 60 -2.21 26.61 0.55
N SER A 61 -3.15 27.19 1.31
CA SER A 61 -3.27 28.63 1.56
C SER A 61 -2.07 29.28 2.25
N ASN A 62 -1.24 28.50 2.95
CA ASN A 62 -0.09 29.02 3.68
C ASN A 62 1.17 29.15 2.81
N TYR A 63 1.16 28.64 1.58
CA TYR A 63 2.27 28.77 0.64
C TYR A 63 2.06 29.97 -0.29
N GLN A 64 1.72 31.14 0.24
CA GLN A 64 1.65 32.38 -0.54
C GLN A 64 3.02 33.06 -0.57
N LEU A 65 3.31 33.79 -1.65
CA LEU A 65 4.51 34.62 -1.71
C LEU A 65 4.25 35.89 -0.90
N ASP A 66 5.03 36.09 0.16
CA ASP A 66 5.02 37.32 0.95
C ASP A 66 5.87 38.38 0.25
N PHE A 67 5.25 39.48 -0.16
CA PHE A 67 5.90 40.58 -0.83
C PHE A 67 5.77 41.85 0.01
N TYR A 68 6.91 42.41 0.42
CA TYR A 68 6.97 43.67 1.13
C TYR A 68 7.30 44.82 0.19
N VAL A 69 6.42 45.83 0.13
CA VAL A 69 6.70 47.12 -0.52
C VAL A 69 6.74 48.19 0.56
N ASP A 70 7.90 48.84 0.72
CA ASP A 70 8.03 49.93 1.68
C ASP A 70 7.25 51.16 1.22
N ASN A 71 6.19 51.48 1.97
CA ASN A 71 5.32 52.64 1.74
C ASN A 71 5.66 53.84 2.63
N SER A 72 6.75 53.75 3.41
CA SER A 72 7.23 54.87 4.23
C SER A 72 7.52 56.06 3.32
N TRP A 73 6.86 57.20 3.61
CA TRP A 73 7.11 58.50 2.98
C TRP A 73 6.59 58.66 1.53
N SER A 74 5.77 57.72 1.04
CA SER A 74 5.04 57.88 -0.25
C SER A 74 4.01 59.03 -0.23
N TRP A 75 3.68 59.59 0.95
CA TRP A 75 2.77 60.73 1.12
C TRP A 75 3.42 62.09 0.83
N LEU A 76 4.75 62.15 0.61
CA LEU A 76 5.47 63.40 0.36
C LEU A 76 5.17 63.96 -1.05
N PRO A 77 4.80 65.25 -1.20
CA PRO A 77 4.33 65.83 -2.45
C PRO A 77 5.30 65.86 -3.64
N TRP A 78 6.56 65.45 -3.48
CA TRP A 78 7.59 65.39 -4.54
C TRP A 78 7.95 63.96 -4.95
N ASN A 79 7.35 62.94 -4.33
CA ASN A 79 7.70 61.53 -4.52
C ASN A 79 6.82 60.81 -5.57
N TRP A 80 6.16 61.57 -6.46
CA TRP A 80 5.17 61.05 -7.42
C TRP A 80 5.77 60.15 -8.50
N LEU A 81 7.03 60.32 -8.86
CA LEU A 81 7.75 59.41 -9.78
C LEU A 81 8.01 58.04 -9.14
N ASP A 82 8.27 57.99 -7.84
CA ASP A 82 8.53 56.75 -7.08
C ASP A 82 7.23 55.99 -6.77
N GLY A 83 6.09 56.70 -6.69
CA GLY A 83 4.76 56.11 -6.49
C GLY A 83 4.25 55.26 -7.67
N ILE A 84 4.58 55.62 -8.91
CA ILE A 84 4.23 54.82 -10.11
C ILE A 84 5.04 53.52 -10.13
N GLY A 85 6.34 53.58 -9.80
CA GLY A 85 7.21 52.40 -9.72
C GLY A 85 6.72 51.38 -8.69
N LYS A 86 6.36 51.84 -7.48
CA LYS A 86 5.82 50.97 -6.41
C LYS A 86 4.48 50.33 -6.77
N SER A 87 3.60 51.04 -7.48
CA SER A 87 2.31 50.52 -7.93
C SER A 87 2.46 49.46 -9.03
N VAL A 88 3.38 49.68 -9.98
CA VAL A 88 3.71 48.69 -11.02
C VAL A 88 4.38 47.46 -10.40
N GLN A 89 5.28 47.66 -9.43
CA GLN A 89 5.94 46.59 -8.70
C GLN A 89 4.94 45.74 -7.89
N TYR A 90 3.98 46.37 -7.21
CA TYR A 90 2.87 45.67 -6.56
C TYR A 90 2.03 44.86 -7.56
N GLY A 91 1.71 45.44 -8.73
CA GLY A 91 1.03 44.72 -9.81
C GLY A 91 1.81 43.49 -10.30
N LEU A 92 3.12 43.63 -10.46
CA LEU A 92 4.01 42.52 -10.82
C LEU A 92 4.00 41.43 -9.76
N TYR A 93 4.08 41.79 -8.48
CA TYR A 93 4.01 40.86 -7.35
C TYR A 93 2.67 40.11 -7.28
N CYS A 94 1.55 40.79 -7.55
CA CYS A 94 0.25 40.12 -7.66
C CYS A 94 0.22 39.08 -8.79
N ILE A 95 0.79 39.40 -9.96
CA ILE A 95 0.89 38.46 -11.09
C ILE A 95 1.80 37.28 -10.72
N THR A 96 2.94 37.53 -10.08
CA THR A 96 3.84 36.47 -9.62
C THR A 96 3.18 35.58 -8.57
N ASN A 97 2.45 36.14 -7.60
CA ASN A 97 1.69 35.35 -6.62
C ASN A 97 0.60 34.50 -7.29
N PHE A 98 -0.06 35.02 -8.33
CA PHE A 98 -1.07 34.29 -9.09
C PHE A 98 -0.45 33.10 -9.84
N ILE A 99 0.66 33.31 -10.55
CA ILE A 99 1.39 32.23 -11.24
C ILE A 99 1.87 31.18 -10.24
N TRP A 100 2.41 31.62 -9.10
CA TRP A 100 2.83 30.74 -8.02
C TRP A 100 1.66 29.89 -7.48
N THR A 101 0.51 30.52 -7.22
CA THR A 101 -0.69 29.83 -6.74
C THR A 101 -1.16 28.77 -7.73
N ILE A 102 -1.21 29.09 -9.03
CA ILE A 102 -1.55 28.11 -10.06
C ILE A 102 -0.54 26.96 -10.09
N SER A 103 0.76 27.25 -10.01
CA SER A 103 1.81 26.23 -10.00
C SER A 103 1.67 25.27 -8.83
N LEU A 104 1.34 25.79 -7.65
CA LEU A 104 1.09 25.04 -6.43
C LEU A 104 -0.11 24.09 -6.58
N TYR A 105 -1.24 24.59 -7.11
CA TYR A 105 -2.43 23.76 -7.36
C TYR A 105 -2.19 22.71 -8.44
N LEU A 106 -1.47 23.04 -9.51
CA LEU A 106 -1.17 22.09 -10.58
C LEU A 106 -0.22 20.98 -10.09
N SER A 107 0.76 21.33 -9.25
CA SER A 107 1.67 20.37 -8.63
C SER A 107 0.94 19.43 -7.67
N ASN A 108 0.02 19.97 -6.86
CA ASN A 108 -0.83 19.18 -5.97
C ASN A 108 -1.76 18.22 -6.75
N ALA A 109 -2.45 18.71 -7.77
CA ALA A 109 -3.30 17.88 -8.64
C ALA A 109 -2.51 16.80 -9.39
N THR A 110 -1.30 17.13 -9.88
CA THR A 110 -0.42 16.15 -10.52
C THR A 110 -0.03 15.04 -9.54
N GLY A 111 0.34 15.40 -8.31
CA GLY A 111 0.66 14.41 -7.29
C GLY A 111 -0.53 13.51 -6.92
N TYR A 112 -1.75 14.07 -6.87
CA TYR A 112 -2.97 13.28 -6.68
C TYR A 112 -3.19 12.28 -7.82
N VAL A 113 -3.09 12.70 -9.08
CA VAL A 113 -3.27 11.82 -10.25
C VAL A 113 -2.22 10.71 -10.28
N VAL A 114 -0.96 11.04 -9.99
CA VAL A 114 0.13 10.05 -9.93
C VAL A 114 -0.16 9.00 -8.85
N GLN A 115 -0.61 9.42 -7.68
CA GLN A 115 -0.96 8.53 -6.58
C GLN A 115 -2.12 7.59 -6.92
N GLU A 116 -3.18 8.10 -7.54
CA GLU A 116 -4.31 7.28 -7.96
C GLU A 116 -3.90 6.27 -9.04
N ALA A 117 -3.04 6.65 -9.99
CA ALA A 117 -2.50 5.74 -10.98
C ALA A 117 -1.67 4.61 -10.34
N TYR A 118 -0.78 4.93 -9.39
CA TYR A 118 0.03 3.92 -8.70
C TYR A 118 -0.81 2.94 -7.86
N LYS A 119 -1.88 3.40 -7.21
CA LYS A 119 -2.77 2.52 -6.42
C LYS A 119 -3.55 1.54 -7.29
N LEU A 120 -4.08 2.00 -8.43
CA LEU A 120 -4.94 1.18 -9.29
C LEU A 120 -4.16 0.19 -10.16
N ASP A 121 -2.98 0.55 -10.64
CA ASP A 121 -2.25 -0.26 -11.62
C ASP A 121 -1.39 -1.34 -10.94
N PHE A 122 -0.54 -0.94 -9.98
CA PHE A 122 0.43 -1.86 -9.38
C PHE A 122 -0.21 -2.95 -8.50
N ILE A 123 -1.21 -2.59 -7.69
CA ILE A 123 -1.83 -3.54 -6.75
C ILE A 123 -2.66 -4.58 -7.51
N ASN A 124 -3.44 -4.15 -8.51
CA ASN A 124 -4.26 -5.06 -9.30
C ASN A 124 -3.39 -5.99 -10.15
N ASP A 125 -2.37 -5.47 -10.83
CA ASP A 125 -1.48 -6.30 -11.65
C ASP A 125 -0.68 -7.30 -10.80
N MET A 126 -0.20 -6.87 -9.62
CA MET A 126 0.48 -7.76 -8.69
C MET A 126 -0.49 -8.82 -8.14
N ALA A 127 -1.71 -8.46 -7.77
CA ALA A 127 -2.72 -9.39 -7.27
C ALA A 127 -3.11 -10.42 -8.34
N ASP A 128 -3.30 -10.00 -9.59
CA ASP A 128 -3.61 -10.88 -10.72
C ASP A 128 -2.44 -11.81 -11.05
N SER A 129 -1.22 -11.30 -11.03
CA SER A 129 0.00 -12.11 -11.25
C SER A 129 0.20 -13.16 -10.15
N ILE A 130 0.01 -12.77 -8.88
CA ILE A 130 0.04 -13.70 -7.75
C ILE A 130 -1.09 -14.72 -7.87
N GLY A 131 -2.31 -14.27 -8.20
CA GLY A 131 -3.48 -15.12 -8.40
C GLY A 131 -3.25 -16.18 -9.49
N LYS A 132 -2.74 -15.77 -10.66
CA LYS A 132 -2.37 -16.67 -11.76
C LYS A 132 -1.25 -17.63 -11.37
N SER A 133 -0.26 -17.17 -10.61
CA SER A 133 0.83 -18.02 -10.12
C SER A 133 0.33 -19.08 -9.14
N ILE A 134 -0.54 -18.70 -8.19
CA ILE A 134 -1.18 -19.63 -7.25
C ILE A 134 -2.08 -20.62 -7.99
N GLN A 135 -2.89 -20.15 -8.94
CA GLN A 135 -3.74 -20.99 -9.78
C GLN A 135 -2.91 -22.01 -10.58
N THR A 136 -1.81 -21.57 -11.19
CA THR A 136 -0.89 -22.43 -11.94
C THR A 136 -0.25 -23.49 -11.04
N LEU A 137 0.25 -23.11 -9.87
CA LEU A 137 0.85 -24.04 -8.89
C LEU A 137 -0.18 -25.04 -8.34
N ALA A 138 -1.41 -24.58 -8.09
CA ALA A 138 -2.51 -25.43 -7.69
C ALA A 138 -2.91 -26.44 -8.78
N GLY A 139 -2.61 -26.16 -10.05
CA GLY A 139 -3.10 -26.93 -11.19
C GLY A 139 -4.53 -26.57 -11.59
N VAL A 140 -4.98 -25.36 -11.25
CA VAL A 140 -6.30 -24.84 -11.59
C VAL A 140 -6.10 -23.80 -12.68
N THR A 141 -6.70 -24.00 -13.85
CA THR A 141 -6.63 -23.07 -14.99
C THR A 141 -8.02 -22.56 -15.32
N GLN A 142 -8.12 -21.53 -16.17
CA GLN A 142 -9.41 -21.03 -16.67
C GLN A 142 -10.27 -22.12 -17.35
N ASN A 143 -9.64 -23.17 -17.89
CA ASN A 143 -10.33 -24.28 -18.55
C ASN A 143 -10.55 -25.49 -17.62
N GLY A 144 -10.35 -25.34 -16.31
CA GLY A 144 -10.53 -26.40 -15.30
C GLY A 144 -9.23 -26.94 -14.71
N PHE A 145 -9.27 -28.15 -14.15
CA PHE A 145 -8.09 -28.81 -13.60
C PHE A 145 -7.10 -29.18 -14.70
N SER A 146 -5.87 -28.67 -14.61
CA SER A 146 -4.76 -29.06 -15.48
C SER A 146 -4.30 -30.47 -15.17
N SER A 147 -3.74 -31.19 -16.15
CA SER A 147 -3.11 -32.51 -15.95
C SER A 147 -1.86 -32.47 -15.06
N THR A 148 -1.37 -31.27 -14.76
CA THR A 148 -0.19 -31.01 -13.94
C THR A 148 -0.50 -29.96 -12.90
N GLY A 149 -0.21 -30.26 -11.63
CA GLY A 149 -0.36 -29.34 -10.51
C GLY A 149 -0.65 -30.05 -9.19
N PHE A 150 -0.62 -29.28 -8.10
CA PHE A 150 -0.70 -29.80 -6.75
C PHE A 150 -1.97 -30.64 -6.49
N TYR A 151 -3.15 -30.16 -6.91
CA TYR A 151 -4.42 -30.86 -6.64
C TYR A 151 -4.54 -32.20 -7.36
N VAL A 152 -4.09 -32.31 -8.61
CA VAL A 152 -4.12 -33.57 -9.36
C VAL A 152 -3.14 -34.59 -8.77
N GLY A 153 -1.95 -34.15 -8.36
CA GLY A 153 -1.00 -35.00 -7.62
C GLY A 153 -1.54 -35.45 -6.27
N PHE A 154 -2.23 -34.58 -5.54
CA PHE A 154 -2.82 -34.89 -4.24
C PHE A 154 -4.00 -35.87 -4.35
N LEU A 155 -4.81 -35.76 -5.41
CA LEU A 155 -5.92 -36.67 -5.67
C LEU A 155 -5.44 -38.12 -5.90
N LEU A 156 -4.32 -38.30 -6.61
CA LEU A 156 -3.65 -39.61 -6.73
C LEU A 156 -3.22 -40.18 -5.37
N LEU A 157 -2.66 -39.33 -4.50
CA LEU A 157 -2.28 -39.73 -3.14
C LEU A 157 -3.49 -40.19 -2.31
N ILE A 158 -4.63 -39.47 -2.41
CA ILE A 158 -5.88 -39.87 -1.73
C ILE A 158 -6.35 -41.23 -2.24
N ILE A 159 -6.38 -41.44 -3.54
CA ILE A 159 -6.80 -42.72 -4.14
C ILE A 159 -5.89 -43.86 -3.65
N LEU A 160 -4.57 -43.64 -3.58
CA LEU A 160 -3.63 -44.65 -3.10
C LEU A 160 -3.86 -45.01 -1.63
N VAL A 161 -4.07 -44.01 -0.77
CA VAL A 161 -4.34 -44.24 0.66
C VAL A 161 -5.67 -44.98 0.86
N VAL A 162 -6.71 -44.58 0.13
CA VAL A 162 -8.02 -45.24 0.18
C VAL A 162 -7.92 -46.67 -0.37
N GLY A 163 -7.21 -46.89 -1.47
CA GLY A 163 -6.99 -48.22 -2.05
C GLY A 163 -6.26 -49.17 -1.10
N LEU A 164 -5.20 -48.69 -0.44
CA LEU A 164 -4.50 -49.45 0.60
C LEU A 164 -5.40 -49.78 1.80
N TYR A 165 -6.25 -48.84 2.21
CA TYR A 165 -7.19 -49.06 3.30
C TYR A 165 -8.22 -50.13 2.94
N VAL A 166 -8.84 -50.03 1.76
CA VAL A 166 -9.82 -51.00 1.27
C VAL A 166 -9.19 -52.38 1.14
N ALA A 167 -7.99 -52.49 0.57
CA ALA A 167 -7.25 -53.76 0.43
C ALA A 167 -6.80 -54.38 1.76
N TYR A 168 -6.71 -53.59 2.82
CA TYR A 168 -6.40 -54.07 4.17
C TYR A 168 -7.66 -54.52 4.93
N THR A 169 -8.80 -53.87 4.67
CA THR A 169 -10.07 -54.16 5.37
C THR A 169 -10.96 -55.18 4.68
N GLY A 170 -10.80 -55.38 3.35
CA GLY A 170 -11.46 -56.41 2.56
C GLY A 170 -10.59 -57.64 2.43
#